data_AF-A0A9W8CM61-F1
#
_entry.id   AF-A0A9W8CM61-F1
#
_cell.length_a   1.000
_cell.length_b   1.000
_cell.length_c   1.000
_cell.angle_alpha   90.00
_cell.angle_beta   90.00
_cell.angle_gamma   90.00
#
_symmetry.space_group_name_H-M   'P 1'
#
loop_
_entity.id
_entity.type
_entity.pdbx_description
1 polymer ?
#
loop_
_entity_poly.entity_id
_entity_poly.type
_entity_poly.pdbx_seq_one_letter_code
_entity_poly.pdbx_strand_id
1 'polypeptide(L)'
;VDLAQKLVAQTRAWCEDAPIAQLAAAWTRLFAGGSKYGEASSIFDGLAQASSVSSSRLLTAQAVCRMHLAQFPEALGLLQGALEKEANAPDTLANLVVCAGHAGLPQETRSRHLAQLRLAAPGHPFLVDHDTKAPEFDAAAAKLGS
;
A
#
# COMPACT_ATOMS: atom_id res chain seq x y z
N VAL A 1 11.20 -14.68 1.03
CA VAL A 1 10.89 -14.58 -0.41
C VAL A 1 10.85 -15.95 -1.09
N ASP A 2 11.86 -16.80 -0.89
CA ASP A 2 11.98 -18.13 -1.51
C ASP A 2 10.76 -19.07 -1.27
N LEU A 3 10.23 -19.13 -0.04
CA LEU A 3 9.04 -19.94 0.28
C LEU A 3 7.76 -19.44 -0.42
N ALA A 4 7.56 -18.12 -0.49
CA ALA A 4 6.39 -17.51 -1.13
C ALA A 4 6.40 -17.77 -2.65
N GLN A 5 7.59 -17.69 -3.27
CA GLN A 5 7.76 -18.00 -4.70
C GLN A 5 7.46 -19.47 -5.00
N LYS A 6 7.91 -20.41 -4.14
CA LYS A 6 7.59 -21.85 -4.26
C LYS A 6 6.10 -22.13 -4.15
N LEU A 7 5.41 -21.54 -3.17
CA LEU A 7 3.97 -21.68 -2.98
C LEU A 7 3.15 -21.10 -4.15
N VAL A 8 3.58 -19.95 -4.69
CA VAL A 8 2.96 -19.37 -5.89
C VAL A 8 3.17 -20.26 -7.11
N ALA A 9 4.36 -20.82 -7.30
CA ALA A 9 4.64 -21.74 -8.41
C ALA A 9 3.79 -23.02 -8.32
N GLN A 10 3.63 -23.59 -7.12
CA GLN A 10 2.77 -24.75 -6.90
C GLN A 10 1.30 -24.43 -7.15
N THR A 11 0.80 -23.30 -6.65
CA THR A 11 -0.60 -22.88 -6.86
C THR A 11 -0.92 -22.58 -8.32
N ARG A 12 0.03 -22.01 -9.07
CA ARG A 12 -0.12 -21.75 -10.51
C ARG A 12 -0.28 -23.00 -11.36
N ALA A 13 0.40 -24.09 -11.00
CA ALA A 13 0.32 -25.35 -11.75
C ALA A 13 -1.10 -25.95 -11.78
N TRP A 14 -1.98 -25.56 -10.86
CA TRP A 14 -3.35 -26.08 -10.74
C TRP A 14 -4.43 -25.04 -11.08
N CYS A 15 -4.10 -23.74 -11.14
CA CYS A 15 -5.07 -22.65 -11.24
C CYS A 15 -4.43 -21.35 -11.74
N GLU A 16 -3.84 -21.38 -12.95
CA GLU A 16 -3.13 -20.24 -13.53
C GLU A 16 -4.01 -18.98 -13.70
N ASP A 17 -5.29 -19.17 -14.03
CA ASP A 17 -6.27 -18.09 -14.23
C ASP A 17 -7.11 -17.77 -12.99
N ALA A 18 -6.89 -18.47 -11.87
CA ALA A 18 -7.66 -18.21 -10.66
C ALA A 18 -7.29 -16.82 -10.08
N PRO A 19 -8.27 -15.96 -9.76
CA PRO A 19 -8.02 -14.62 -9.23
C PRO A 19 -7.12 -14.62 -7.97
N ILE A 20 -7.22 -15.65 -7.14
CA ILE A 20 -6.39 -15.80 -5.93
C ILE A 20 -4.91 -16.09 -6.25
N ALA A 21 -4.64 -16.87 -7.30
CA ALA A 21 -3.28 -17.19 -7.74
C ALA A 21 -2.64 -15.95 -8.40
N GLN A 22 -3.42 -15.21 -9.19
CA GLN A 22 -2.99 -13.94 -9.78
C GLN A 22 -2.69 -12.89 -8.70
N LEU A 23 -3.53 -12.77 -7.67
CA LEU A 23 -3.29 -11.86 -6.55
C LEU A 23 -2.00 -12.22 -5.79
N ALA A 24 -1.84 -13.48 -5.40
CA ALA A 24 -0.63 -13.95 -4.71
C ALA A 24 0.65 -13.69 -5.54
N ALA A 25 0.56 -13.87 -6.85
CA ALA A 25 1.67 -13.59 -7.75
C ALA A 25 1.95 -12.09 -7.91
N ALA A 26 0.93 -11.23 -7.88
CA ALA A 26 1.11 -9.78 -7.91
C ALA A 26 1.83 -9.28 -6.66
N TRP A 27 1.40 -9.70 -5.47
CA TRP A 27 2.09 -9.38 -4.21
C TRP A 27 3.53 -9.88 -4.20
N THR A 28 3.77 -11.12 -4.65
CA THR A 28 5.13 -11.68 -4.68
C THR A 28 6.06 -10.88 -5.60
N ARG A 29 5.55 -10.38 -6.73
CA ARG A 29 6.29 -9.52 -7.65
C ARG A 29 6.54 -8.12 -7.08
N LEU A 30 5.54 -7.57 -6.39
CA LEU A 30 5.67 -6.29 -5.68
C LEU A 30 6.79 -6.37 -4.62
N PHE A 31 6.83 -7.45 -3.82
CA PHE A 31 7.90 -7.67 -2.84
C PHE A 31 9.28 -7.94 -3.47
N ALA A 32 9.33 -8.51 -4.68
CA ALA A 32 10.60 -8.74 -5.39
C ALA A 32 11.24 -7.43 -5.87
N GLY A 33 10.44 -6.41 -6.16
CA GLY A 33 10.89 -5.07 -6.51
C GLY A 33 11.57 -4.93 -7.87
N GLY A 34 12.12 -3.74 -8.14
CA GLY A 34 12.83 -3.42 -9.36
C GLY A 34 11.94 -3.45 -10.62
N SER A 35 12.35 -4.20 -11.65
CA SER A 35 11.59 -4.32 -12.90
C SER A 35 10.24 -5.03 -12.74
N LYS A 36 9.99 -5.68 -11.60
CA LYS A 36 8.76 -6.46 -11.34
C LYS A 36 7.56 -5.62 -10.89
N TYR A 37 7.76 -4.34 -10.56
CA TYR A 37 6.65 -3.45 -10.19
C TYR A 37 5.66 -3.24 -11.34
N GLY A 38 6.14 -3.12 -12.58
CA GLY A 38 5.28 -2.99 -13.76
C GLY A 38 4.41 -4.24 -13.96
N GLU A 39 5.01 -5.43 -13.86
CA GLU A 39 4.28 -6.70 -13.95
C GLU A 39 3.22 -6.84 -12.84
N ALA A 40 3.53 -6.43 -11.61
CA ALA A 40 2.57 -6.45 -10.51
C ALA A 40 1.39 -5.50 -10.78
N SER A 41 1.66 -4.28 -11.26
CA SER A 41 0.63 -3.31 -11.62
C SER A 41 -0.31 -3.86 -12.69
N SER A 42 0.22 -4.42 -13.78
CA SER A 42 -0.61 -4.96 -14.87
C SER A 42 -1.54 -6.09 -14.40
N ILE A 43 -1.10 -6.91 -13.46
CA ILE A 43 -1.94 -7.99 -12.90
C ILE A 43 -3.05 -7.40 -12.04
N PHE A 44 -2.76 -6.42 -11.19
CA PHE A 44 -3.81 -5.76 -10.41
C PHE A 44 -4.82 -5.03 -11.29
N ASP A 45 -4.37 -4.40 -12.37
CA ASP A 45 -5.25 -3.76 -13.36
C ASP A 45 -6.15 -4.78 -14.06
N GLY A 46 -5.61 -5.94 -14.46
CA GLY A 46 -6.40 -7.04 -15.01
C GLY A 46 -7.42 -7.60 -14.03
N LEU A 47 -7.03 -7.80 -12.77
CA LEU A 47 -7.94 -8.24 -11.70
C LEU A 47 -9.07 -7.25 -11.44
N ALA A 48 -8.78 -5.95 -11.53
CA ALA A 48 -9.77 -4.89 -11.36
C ALA A 48 -10.77 -4.82 -12.52
N GLN A 49 -10.33 -5.12 -13.74
CA GLN A 49 -11.22 -5.23 -14.91
C GLN A 49 -12.09 -6.49 -14.88
N ALA A 50 -11.51 -7.62 -14.44
CA ALA A 50 -12.22 -8.90 -14.35
C ALA A 50 -13.24 -8.93 -13.21
N SER A 51 -12.95 -8.21 -12.11
CA SER A 51 -13.88 -8.04 -11.00
C SER A 51 -14.88 -6.94 -11.38
N SER A 52 -16.11 -7.31 -11.72
CA SER A 52 -17.20 -6.37 -12.00
C SER A 52 -17.46 -5.35 -10.86
N VAL A 53 -16.93 -5.64 -9.67
CA VAL A 53 -16.88 -4.73 -8.53
C VAL A 53 -15.42 -4.49 -8.12
N SER A 54 -14.93 -3.28 -8.35
CA SER A 54 -13.65 -2.84 -7.77
C SER A 54 -13.81 -2.63 -6.27
N SER A 55 -13.09 -3.41 -5.47
CA SER A 55 -13.13 -3.35 -4.00
C SER A 55 -12.12 -2.34 -3.45
N SER A 56 -12.36 -1.81 -2.24
CA SER A 56 -11.42 -0.88 -1.58
C SER A 56 -10.02 -1.49 -1.49
N ARG A 57 -9.91 -2.76 -1.08
CA ARG A 57 -8.63 -3.48 -1.01
C ARG A 57 -7.89 -3.60 -2.35
N LEU A 58 -8.62 -3.79 -3.45
CA LEU A 58 -8.00 -3.90 -4.78
C LEU A 58 -7.45 -2.56 -5.26
N LEU A 59 -8.20 -1.48 -5.07
CA LEU A 59 -7.74 -0.12 -5.36
C LEU A 59 -6.51 0.25 -4.52
N THR A 60 -6.51 -0.11 -3.23
CA THR A 60 -5.36 0.10 -2.35
C THR A 60 -4.14 -0.68 -2.84
N ALA A 61 -4.31 -1.92 -3.29
CA ALA A 61 -3.20 -2.71 -3.85
C ALA A 61 -2.64 -2.11 -5.16
N GLN A 62 -3.51 -1.61 -6.04
CA GLN A 62 -3.10 -0.87 -7.24
C GLN A 62 -2.32 0.39 -6.86
N ALA A 63 -2.81 1.17 -5.90
CA ALA A 63 -2.14 2.38 -5.44
C ALA A 63 -0.74 2.10 -4.89
N VAL A 64 -0.57 1.03 -4.10
CA VAL A 64 0.75 0.63 -3.59
C VAL A 64 1.72 0.36 -4.76
N CYS A 65 1.28 -0.33 -5.82
CA CYS A 65 2.11 -0.53 -7.00
C CYS A 65 2.52 0.78 -7.67
N ARG A 66 1.59 1.72 -7.80
CA ARG A 66 1.85 3.06 -8.36
C ARG A 66 2.81 3.87 -7.48
N MET A 67 2.70 3.78 -6.16
CA MET A 67 3.65 4.39 -5.23
C MET A 67 5.07 3.84 -5.42
N HIS A 68 5.23 2.52 -5.59
CA HIS A 68 6.52 1.90 -5.88
C HIS A 68 7.11 2.28 -7.25
N LEU A 69 6.26 2.64 -8.21
CA LEU A 69 6.64 3.20 -9.52
C LEU A 69 6.85 4.73 -9.48
N ALA A 70 6.81 5.35 -8.29
CA ALA A 70 6.88 6.80 -8.09
C ALA A 70 5.75 7.60 -8.78
N GLN A 71 4.65 6.95 -9.12
CA GLN A 71 3.45 7.54 -9.72
C GLN A 71 2.47 8.00 -8.63
N PHE A 72 2.92 8.89 -7.75
CA PHE A 72 2.15 9.33 -6.59
C PHE A 72 0.81 10.03 -6.91
N PRO A 73 0.69 10.86 -7.96
CA PRO A 73 -0.61 11.46 -8.31
C PRO A 73 -1.69 10.43 -8.66
N GLU A 74 -1.31 9.39 -9.41
CA GLU A 74 -2.22 8.30 -9.77
C GLU A 74 -2.59 7.46 -8.54
N ALA A 75 -1.61 7.18 -7.68
CA ALA A 75 -1.83 6.47 -6.42
C ALA A 75 -2.81 7.22 -5.50
N LEU A 76 -2.72 8.55 -5.40
CA LEU A 76 -3.66 9.36 -4.61
C LEU A 76 -5.10 9.19 -5.10
N GLY A 77 -5.33 9.24 -6.41
CA GLY A 77 -6.67 9.05 -6.98
C GLY A 77 -7.24 7.67 -6.65
N LEU A 78 -6.42 6.61 -6.76
CA LEU A 78 -6.82 5.25 -6.41
C LEU A 78 -7.16 5.11 -4.92
N LEU A 79 -6.35 5.70 -4.03
CA LEU A 79 -6.59 5.65 -2.58
C LEU A 79 -7.84 6.46 -2.18
N GLN A 80 -8.11 7.58 -2.86
CA GLN A 80 -9.36 8.33 -2.67
C GLN A 80 -10.58 7.51 -3.08
N GLY A 81 -10.56 6.88 -4.25
CA GLY A 81 -11.63 5.98 -4.69
C GLY A 81 -11.80 4.77 -3.75
N ALA A 82 -10.72 4.30 -3.11
CA ALA A 82 -10.79 3.27 -2.08
C ALA A 82 -11.49 3.75 -0.81
N LEU A 83 -11.25 4.99 -0.39
CA LEU A 83 -11.94 5.61 0.77
C LEU A 83 -13.41 5.92 0.49
N GLU A 84 -13.78 6.29 -0.74
CA GLU A 84 -15.18 6.46 -1.12
C GLU A 84 -15.99 5.16 -0.95
N LYS A 85 -15.35 4.01 -1.16
CA LYS A 85 -15.95 2.70 -0.95
C LYS A 85 -15.94 2.27 0.51
N GLU A 86 -14.84 2.55 1.22
CA GLU A 86 -14.65 2.17 2.61
C GLU A 86 -13.88 3.26 3.35
N ALA A 87 -14.62 4.18 3.97
CA ALA A 87 -14.07 5.41 4.53
C ALA A 87 -13.04 5.18 5.66
N ASN A 88 -13.12 4.05 6.36
CA ASN A 88 -12.26 3.75 7.52
C ASN A 88 -11.33 2.56 7.28
N ALA A 89 -11.04 2.22 6.01
CA ALA A 89 -10.10 1.17 5.67
C ALA A 89 -8.68 1.50 6.18
N PRO A 90 -8.14 0.77 7.16
CA PRO A 90 -6.88 1.14 7.82
C PRO A 90 -5.67 1.16 6.87
N ASP A 91 -5.54 0.14 6.03
CA ASP A 91 -4.43 0.03 5.06
C ASP A 91 -4.48 1.18 4.03
N THR A 92 -5.67 1.57 3.62
CA THR A 92 -5.88 2.70 2.70
C THR A 92 -5.45 4.01 3.34
N LEU A 93 -5.86 4.27 4.58
CA LEU A 93 -5.48 5.47 5.33
C LEU A 93 -3.97 5.54 5.55
N ALA A 94 -3.33 4.43 5.93
CA ALA A 94 -1.89 4.35 6.12
C ALA A 94 -1.13 4.68 4.81
N ASN A 95 -1.52 4.05 3.70
CA ASN A 95 -0.92 4.32 2.40
C ASN A 95 -1.13 5.76 1.94
N LEU A 96 -2.28 6.36 2.27
CA LEU A 96 -2.61 7.73 1.88
C LEU A 96 -1.80 8.77 2.68
N VAL A 97 -1.45 8.50 3.94
CA VAL A 97 -0.49 9.33 4.71
C VAL A 97 0.88 9.36 4.02
N VAL A 98 1.40 8.18 3.63
CA VAL A 98 2.69 8.05 2.95
C VAL A 98 2.66 8.73 1.57
N CYS A 99 1.63 8.43 0.78
CA CYS A 99 1.49 8.96 -0.57
C CYS A 99 1.33 10.48 -0.58
N ALA A 100 0.57 11.05 0.37
CA ALA A 100 0.41 12.49 0.52
C ALA A 100 1.73 13.20 0.91
N GLY A 101 2.63 12.51 1.62
CA GLY A 101 3.98 13.02 1.91
C GLY A 101 4.82 13.15 0.65
N HIS A 102 4.90 12.08 -0.14
CA HIS A 102 5.68 12.07 -1.39
C HIS A 102 5.11 12.97 -2.48
N ALA A 103 3.79 13.17 -2.50
CA ALA A 103 3.13 14.09 -3.43
C ALA A 103 3.25 15.58 -3.04
N GLY A 104 3.87 15.90 -1.90
CA GLY A 104 4.03 17.28 -1.43
C GLY A 104 2.73 17.95 -0.96
N LEU A 105 1.72 17.17 -0.56
CA LEU A 105 0.48 17.72 -0.02
C LEU A 105 0.70 18.42 1.33
N PRO A 106 -0.19 19.32 1.76
CA PRO A 106 -0.07 20.00 3.05
C PRO A 106 0.00 19.03 4.22
N GLN A 107 0.75 19.39 5.26
CA GLN A 107 0.87 18.59 6.48
C GLN A 107 -0.49 18.36 7.15
N GLU A 108 -1.39 19.33 7.11
CA GLU A 108 -2.75 19.23 7.65
C GLU A 108 -3.52 18.04 7.06
N THR A 109 -3.41 17.83 5.74
CA THR A 109 -4.02 16.70 5.04
C THR A 109 -3.48 15.38 5.58
N ARG A 110 -2.15 15.26 5.76
CA ARG A 110 -1.53 14.06 6.33
C ARG A 110 -1.97 13.83 7.77
N SER A 111 -1.96 14.88 8.60
CA SER A 111 -2.38 14.81 10.00
C SER A 111 -3.82 14.36 10.16
N ARG A 112 -4.72 14.83 9.28
CA ARG A 112 -6.12 14.38 9.26
C ARG A 112 -6.24 12.88 9.01
N HIS A 113 -5.56 12.36 7.99
CA HIS A 113 -5.60 10.93 7.67
C HIS A 113 -4.93 10.07 8.75
N LEU A 114 -3.86 10.56 9.37
CA LEU A 114 -3.22 9.91 10.50
C LEU A 114 -4.14 9.85 11.73
N ALA A 115 -4.86 10.94 12.04
CA ALA A 115 -5.84 10.96 13.12
C ALA A 115 -6.99 9.99 12.85
N GLN A 116 -7.48 9.93 11.61
CA GLN A 116 -8.51 8.97 11.22
C GLN A 116 -8.03 7.52 11.35
N LEU A 117 -6.78 7.22 10.96
CA LEU A 117 -6.17 5.90 11.15
C LEU A 117 -6.08 5.52 12.63
N ARG A 118 -5.68 6.45 13.51
CA ARG A 118 -5.63 6.21 14.96
C ARG A 118 -7.01 5.85 15.54
N LEU A 119 -8.08 6.47 15.04
CA LEU A 119 -9.44 6.14 15.45
C LEU A 119 -9.90 4.78 14.90
N ALA A 120 -9.60 4.49 13.63
CA ALA A 120 -10.06 3.27 12.97
C ALA A 120 -9.29 2.02 13.42
N ALA A 121 -7.98 2.13 13.61
CA ALA A 121 -7.08 1.02 13.93
C ALA A 121 -5.87 1.49 14.75
N PRO A 122 -6.02 1.75 16.06
CA PRO A 122 -4.94 2.28 16.91
C PRO A 122 -3.71 1.37 16.99
N GLY A 123 -3.88 0.05 16.83
CA GLY A 123 -2.78 -0.92 16.81
C GLY A 123 -2.18 -1.19 15.43
N HIS A 124 -2.50 -0.37 14.42
CA HIS A 124 -2.00 -0.59 13.06
C HIS A 124 -0.45 -0.50 13.03
N PRO A 125 0.26 -1.45 12.40
CA PRO A 125 1.73 -1.49 12.41
C PRO A 125 2.40 -0.18 11.98
N PHE A 126 1.81 0.53 11.01
CA PHE A 126 2.28 1.85 10.59
C PHE A 126 2.27 2.89 11.72
N LEU A 127 1.25 2.90 12.59
CA LEU A 127 1.18 3.84 13.71
C LEU A 127 2.24 3.51 14.76
N VAL A 128 2.41 2.22 15.07
CA VAL A 128 3.43 1.76 16.01
C VAL A 128 4.82 2.19 15.53
N ASP A 129 5.13 1.94 14.25
CA ASP A 129 6.40 2.34 13.65
C ASP A 129 6.58 3.88 13.63
N HIS A 130 5.54 4.62 13.26
CA HIS A 130 5.54 6.08 13.26
C HIS A 130 5.78 6.68 14.65
N ASP A 131 5.09 6.18 15.67
CA ASP A 131 5.19 6.67 17.04
C ASP A 131 6.51 6.23 17.71
N THR A 132 7.12 5.14 17.25
CA THR A 132 8.45 4.70 17.72
C THR A 132 9.59 5.50 17.08
N LYS A 133 9.46 5.87 15.80
CA LYS A 133 10.51 6.62 15.07
C LYS A 133 10.55 8.11 15.37
N ALA A 134 9.42 8.72 15.73
CA ALA A 134 9.36 10.13 16.14
C ALA A 134 10.34 10.48 17.30
N PRO A 135 10.34 9.75 18.44
CA PRO A 135 11.27 10.02 19.53
C PRO A 135 12.72 9.65 19.21
N GLU A 136 12.98 8.70 18.31
CA GLU A 136 14.34 8.39 17.84
C GLU A 136 14.93 9.55 17.04
N PHE A 137 14.12 10.21 16.21
CA PHE A 137 14.53 11.42 15.48
C PHE A 137 14.85 12.57 16.44
N ASP A 138 13.99 12.81 17.43
CA ASP A 138 14.21 13.85 18.44
C ASP A 138 15.48 13.58 19.27
N ALA A 139 15.71 12.31 19.64
CA ALA A 139 16.92 11.90 20.35
C ALA A 139 18.19 12.04 19.49
N ALA A 140 18.13 11.80 18.19
CA ALA A 140 19.24 11.99 17.27
C ALA A 140 19.51 13.48 16.99
N ALA A 141 18.45 14.30 16.84
CA ALA A 141 18.54 15.74 16.67
C ALA A 141 19.14 16.42 17.92
N ALA A 142 18.74 15.98 19.12
CA ALA A 142 19.30 16.47 20.38
C ALA A 142 20.81 16.17 20.53
N LYS A 143 21.29 15.04 19.99
CA LYS A 143 22.71 14.67 19.97
C LYS A 143 23.55 15.44 18.95
N LEU A 144 22.93 15.98 17.91
CA LEU A 144 23.58 16.81 16.89
C LEU A 144 23.56 18.31 17.23
N GLY A 145 22.71 18.71 18.18
CA GLY A 145 22.61 20.07 18.71
C GLY A 145 23.39 20.31 20.02
N SER A 146 24.14 19.32 20.52
CA SER A 146 25.03 19.39 21.69
C SER A 146 26.50 19.26 21.30
#